data_AF-A0A7Y1Z8N8-F1
#
_entry.id   AF-A0A7Y1Z8N8-F1
#
_cell.length_a   1.000
_cell.length_b   1.000
_cell.length_c   1.000
_cell.angle_alpha   90.00
_cell.angle_beta   90.00
_cell.angle_gamma   90.00
#
_symmetry.space_group_name_H-M   'P 1'
#
loop_
_entity.id
_entity.type
_entity.pdbx_description
1 polymer ?
#
loop_
_entity_poly.entity_id
_entity_poly.type
_entity_poly.pdbx_seq_one_letter_code
_entity_poly.pdbx_strand_id
1 'polypeptide(L)'
;PNGEAPPPWGSTHSMLKESEKNKRIFFHASKFTNFTDTITIEETGQAAPSNSPNWLGASNNSNVWYEVLVNEDEYNYITDPAHKFYNADNQMNWVNAGNPINLPKGSNTTGEIGAMEIKAAWMEIPSPTESQKARYKISEAVVMDPNTGVLRNTNVGLIGLHIIHKTEFQPTWIWATFEHVDNAPDLYATPSGEYNLYSTSCTSKTMNIPAKYSASGKDTTVVINCDSINVSPPYYLGKGGPEPTQLQVKRVTPLDNSSVQVNQTVQAAIKKYYPNSVYQYYQLVDVIWSSNPIQDSDQPKTVPLKLLGMNPNNNVANSSLETYAQRSKCTDCHQYSTIAGSNKYASDFSFVLSAASSPTQD
;
A
#
# COMPACT_ATOMS: atom_id res chain seq x y z
N PRO A 1 -13.05 -0.54 -14.44
CA PRO A 1 -12.66 0.12 -15.72
C PRO A 1 -13.91 0.47 -16.54
N ASN A 2 -13.82 1.41 -17.48
CA ASN A 2 -14.93 1.88 -18.34
C ASN A 2 -16.24 2.18 -17.59
N GLY A 3 -16.16 2.66 -16.34
CA GLY A 3 -17.33 2.93 -15.50
C GLY A 3 -18.22 1.72 -15.19
N GLU A 4 -17.74 0.49 -15.43
CA GLU A 4 -18.43 -0.78 -15.16
C GLU A 4 -18.41 -1.12 -13.67
N ALA A 5 -19.42 -1.87 -13.23
CA ALA A 5 -19.49 -2.38 -11.87
C ALA A 5 -18.34 -3.36 -11.59
N PRO A 6 -17.73 -3.34 -10.39
CA PRO A 6 -16.79 -4.37 -9.99
C PRO A 6 -17.50 -5.75 -9.91
N PRO A 7 -16.75 -6.85 -10.00
CA PRO A 7 -17.27 -8.18 -9.69
C PRO A 7 -17.91 -8.24 -8.29
N PRO A 8 -18.94 -9.08 -8.06
CA PRO A 8 -19.58 -9.23 -6.76
C PRO A 8 -18.59 -9.50 -5.63
N TRP A 9 -18.91 -9.04 -4.42
CA TRP A 9 -18.10 -9.28 -3.22
C TRP A 9 -17.77 -10.76 -3.02
N GLY A 10 -16.53 -11.06 -2.63
CA GLY A 10 -16.04 -12.43 -2.46
C GLY A 10 -15.83 -13.23 -3.75
N SER A 11 -16.03 -12.64 -4.94
CA SER A 11 -15.76 -13.33 -6.21
C SER A 11 -14.26 -13.56 -6.45
N THR A 12 -13.95 -14.64 -7.17
CA THR A 12 -12.58 -14.95 -7.59
C THR A 12 -12.17 -14.08 -8.78
N HIS A 13 -10.96 -13.53 -8.74
CA HIS A 13 -10.43 -12.72 -9.83
C HIS A 13 -10.35 -13.53 -11.14
N SER A 14 -10.83 -12.97 -12.26
CA SER A 14 -11.01 -13.67 -13.55
C SER A 14 -9.76 -14.31 -14.15
N MET A 15 -8.57 -13.79 -13.82
CA MET A 15 -7.27 -14.35 -14.21
C MET A 15 -6.81 -15.56 -13.37
N LEU A 16 -7.46 -15.87 -12.25
CA LEU A 16 -7.16 -17.06 -11.44
C LEU A 16 -7.91 -18.28 -11.98
N LYS A 17 -7.25 -19.43 -12.00
CA LYS A 17 -7.93 -20.71 -12.25
C LYS A 17 -8.75 -21.11 -11.03
N GLU A 18 -9.74 -21.98 -11.19
CA GLU A 18 -10.53 -22.54 -10.08
C GLU A 18 -9.66 -23.18 -8.98
N SER A 19 -8.54 -23.81 -9.37
CA SER A 19 -7.53 -24.38 -8.45
C SER A 19 -6.70 -23.32 -7.70
N GLU A 20 -6.82 -22.05 -8.05
CA GLU A 20 -6.04 -20.92 -7.55
C GLU A 20 -6.93 -19.88 -6.82
N LYS A 21 -8.24 -20.16 -6.64
CA LYS A 21 -9.23 -19.21 -6.10
C LYS A 21 -8.97 -18.67 -4.68
N ASN A 22 -8.18 -19.39 -3.88
CA ASN A 22 -7.79 -18.99 -2.53
C ASN A 22 -6.45 -18.21 -2.49
N LYS A 23 -5.81 -17.99 -3.65
CA LYS A 23 -4.52 -17.29 -3.74
C LYS A 23 -4.72 -15.80 -3.90
N ARG A 24 -3.78 -15.01 -3.40
CA ARG A 24 -3.68 -13.58 -3.75
C ARG A 24 -3.30 -13.45 -5.22
N ILE A 25 -3.69 -12.35 -5.86
CA ILE A 25 -3.19 -11.97 -7.19
C ILE A 25 -2.52 -10.60 -7.13
N PHE A 26 -1.32 -10.49 -7.69
CA PHE A 26 -0.55 -9.24 -7.69
C PHE A 26 -0.14 -8.81 -9.09
N PHE A 27 -0.46 -7.56 -9.43
CA PHE A 27 -0.02 -6.87 -10.63
C PHE A 27 0.98 -5.73 -10.32
N HIS A 28 0.97 -5.22 -9.08
CA HIS A 28 1.76 -4.05 -8.69
C HIS A 28 3.11 -4.45 -8.10
N ALA A 29 4.15 -4.34 -8.92
CA ALA A 29 5.55 -4.48 -8.53
C ALA A 29 6.17 -3.19 -7.95
N SER A 30 5.44 -2.09 -7.97
CA SER A 30 5.84 -0.78 -7.43
C SER A 30 4.76 -0.22 -6.48
N LYS A 31 5.00 0.86 -5.71
CA LYS A 31 4.07 1.34 -4.64
C LYS A 31 3.34 2.64 -4.97
N PHE A 32 2.02 2.59 -5.26
CA PHE A 32 0.88 3.56 -5.40
C PHE A 32 0.85 4.86 -6.28
N THR A 33 0.04 4.87 -7.35
CA THR A 33 0.19 5.65 -8.62
C THR A 33 0.06 7.19 -8.57
N ASN A 34 0.62 7.88 -9.60
CA ASN A 34 0.23 9.24 -10.00
C ASN A 34 -1.28 9.29 -10.32
N PHE A 35 -2.08 10.02 -9.53
CA PHE A 35 -3.56 9.97 -9.51
C PHE A 35 -4.29 10.51 -10.76
N THR A 36 -3.63 10.57 -11.92
CA THR A 36 -4.19 11.02 -13.20
C THR A 36 -4.33 9.91 -14.22
N ASP A 37 -3.64 8.78 -14.03
CA ASP A 37 -3.64 7.68 -14.97
C ASP A 37 -4.61 6.59 -14.51
N THR A 38 -5.57 6.29 -15.38
CA THR A 38 -6.56 5.22 -15.24
C THR A 38 -5.93 3.95 -14.67
N ILE A 39 -6.59 3.26 -13.72
CA ILE A 39 -6.16 1.90 -13.33
C ILE A 39 -6.40 0.96 -14.51
N THR A 40 -5.39 0.92 -15.36
CA THR A 40 -5.18 -0.04 -16.43
C THR A 40 -4.52 -1.24 -15.76
N ILE A 41 -4.97 -2.45 -16.04
CA ILE A 41 -4.49 -3.67 -15.36
C ILE A 41 -3.02 -4.03 -15.76
N GLU A 42 -2.38 -3.16 -16.55
CA GLU A 42 -0.96 -3.20 -16.96
C GLU A 42 -0.10 -2.11 -16.27
N GLU A 43 -0.70 -1.19 -15.50
CA GLU A 43 -0.02 -0.10 -14.80
C GLU A 43 0.72 -0.61 -13.54
N THR A 44 1.98 -1.02 -13.74
CA THR A 44 2.97 -1.19 -12.64
C THR A 44 3.39 0.14 -12.01
N GLY A 45 2.81 1.25 -12.50
CA GLY A 45 3.19 2.65 -12.38
C GLY A 45 2.71 3.31 -11.10
N GLN A 46 3.70 3.86 -10.41
CA GLN A 46 3.79 3.96 -8.96
C GLN A 46 3.78 5.40 -8.34
N ALA A 47 4.15 5.52 -7.06
CA ALA A 47 4.22 6.77 -6.26
C ALA A 47 5.56 7.50 -6.35
N ALA A 48 5.59 8.62 -5.63
CA ALA A 48 6.71 9.10 -4.81
C ALA A 48 8.04 8.33 -5.01
N PRO A 49 8.95 8.87 -5.84
CA PRO A 49 8.84 10.12 -6.60
C PRO A 49 8.00 9.94 -7.88
N SER A 50 7.05 10.86 -8.10
CA SER A 50 6.42 11.06 -9.41
C SER A 50 7.48 11.18 -10.51
N ASN A 51 7.34 10.42 -11.59
CA ASN A 51 8.28 10.30 -12.71
C ASN A 51 9.65 9.66 -12.37
N SER A 52 9.73 8.87 -11.29
CA SER A 52 10.87 8.00 -11.01
C SER A 52 10.43 6.55 -10.83
N PRO A 53 11.26 5.56 -11.20
CA PRO A 53 10.97 4.16 -10.89
C PRO A 53 10.93 3.93 -9.37
N ASN A 54 10.03 3.06 -8.93
CA ASN A 54 9.68 2.98 -7.51
C ASN A 54 9.29 1.55 -7.04
N TRP A 55 9.69 0.52 -7.79
CA TRP A 55 9.70 -0.87 -7.32
C TRP A 55 10.66 -1.05 -6.13
N LEU A 56 10.66 -2.21 -5.48
CA LEU A 56 11.54 -2.52 -4.36
C LEU A 56 12.03 -3.96 -4.43
N GLY A 57 13.33 -4.14 -4.60
CA GLY A 57 13.99 -5.45 -4.53
C GLY A 57 14.45 -5.76 -3.11
N ALA A 58 14.08 -6.93 -2.61
CA ALA A 58 14.45 -7.43 -1.30
C ALA A 58 15.86 -8.04 -1.29
N SER A 59 16.39 -8.34 -0.10
CA SER A 59 17.75 -8.83 0.13
C SER A 59 18.02 -10.23 -0.41
N ASN A 60 16.97 -11.04 -0.57
CA ASN A 60 16.97 -12.30 -1.28
C ASN A 60 16.98 -12.16 -2.82
N ASN A 61 17.10 -10.93 -3.35
CA ASN A 61 16.95 -10.57 -4.76
C ASN A 61 15.57 -10.88 -5.38
N SER A 62 14.52 -11.01 -4.55
CA SER A 62 13.14 -11.07 -5.02
C SER A 62 12.52 -9.68 -5.17
N ASN A 63 11.34 -9.62 -5.78
CA ASN A 63 10.51 -8.42 -5.76
C ASN A 63 9.72 -8.29 -4.44
N VAL A 64 9.24 -7.08 -4.16
CA VAL A 64 8.15 -6.79 -3.21
C VAL A 64 6.90 -6.41 -4.00
N TRP A 65 5.79 -7.04 -3.65
CA TRP A 65 4.48 -6.86 -4.29
C TRP A 65 3.55 -6.03 -3.41
N TYR A 66 2.61 -5.31 -4.02
CA TYR A 66 1.71 -4.40 -3.32
C TYR A 66 0.25 -4.68 -3.63
N GLU A 67 -0.61 -4.54 -2.63
CA GLU A 67 -2.07 -4.62 -2.77
C GLU A 67 -2.73 -3.48 -1.98
N VAL A 68 -3.91 -3.04 -2.45
CA VAL A 68 -4.88 -2.29 -1.67
C VAL A 68 -6.20 -3.05 -1.72
N LEU A 69 -6.87 -3.14 -0.56
CA LEU A 69 -8.10 -3.88 -0.34
C LEU A 69 -9.06 -2.99 0.44
N VAL A 70 -10.34 -3.00 0.08
CA VAL A 70 -11.44 -2.43 0.87
C VAL A 70 -12.22 -3.55 1.56
N ASN A 71 -12.94 -3.25 2.64
CA ASN A 71 -13.87 -4.20 3.25
C ASN A 71 -15.26 -4.19 2.60
N GLU A 72 -16.13 -5.08 3.07
CA GLU A 72 -17.49 -5.28 2.52
C GLU A 72 -18.37 -4.03 2.67
N ASP A 73 -18.28 -3.33 3.81
CA ASP A 73 -19.08 -2.12 4.07
C ASP A 73 -18.73 -1.00 3.07
N GLU A 74 -17.45 -0.78 2.80
CA GLU A 74 -16.99 0.17 1.79
C GLU A 74 -17.31 -0.28 0.35
N TYR A 75 -17.13 -1.57 0.03
CA TYR A 75 -17.53 -2.13 -1.27
C TYR A 75 -19.03 -1.94 -1.53
N ASN A 76 -19.88 -2.21 -0.54
CA ASN A 76 -21.33 -2.07 -0.65
C ASN A 76 -21.73 -0.61 -0.85
N TYR A 77 -21.07 0.33 -0.15
CA TYR A 77 -21.25 1.75 -0.41
C TYR A 77 -20.83 2.14 -1.84
N ILE A 78 -19.62 1.76 -2.29
CA ILE A 78 -19.15 2.08 -3.65
C ILE A 78 -20.08 1.52 -4.74
N THR A 79 -20.72 0.38 -4.48
CA THR A 79 -21.60 -0.32 -5.43
C THR A 79 -23.09 -0.05 -5.26
N ASP A 80 -23.50 0.79 -4.30
CA ASP A 80 -24.91 1.05 -4.00
C ASP A 80 -25.70 1.47 -5.27
N PRO A 81 -26.82 0.80 -5.61
CA PRO A 81 -27.61 1.10 -6.80
C PRO A 81 -28.10 2.56 -6.91
N ALA A 82 -28.21 3.29 -5.80
CA ALA A 82 -28.64 4.68 -5.75
C ALA A 82 -27.59 5.66 -6.31
N HIS A 83 -26.29 5.34 -6.23
CA HIS A 83 -25.22 6.27 -6.61
C HIS A 83 -24.01 5.67 -7.33
N LYS A 84 -23.75 4.36 -7.26
CA LYS A 84 -22.84 3.62 -8.16
C LYS A 84 -21.47 4.30 -8.36
N PHE A 85 -20.76 4.54 -7.27
CA PHE A 85 -19.50 5.29 -7.27
C PHE A 85 -18.32 4.56 -7.93
N TYR A 86 -18.45 3.31 -8.37
CA TYR A 86 -17.47 2.70 -9.29
C TYR A 86 -17.39 3.42 -10.67
N ASN A 87 -18.30 4.34 -10.96
CA ASN A 87 -18.37 5.12 -12.19
C ASN A 87 -18.09 6.62 -11.92
N ALA A 88 -17.14 7.20 -12.66
CA ALA A 88 -16.69 8.58 -12.42
C ALA A 88 -17.76 9.65 -12.70
N ASP A 89 -18.59 9.45 -13.72
CA ASP A 89 -19.66 10.41 -14.07
C ASP A 89 -20.71 10.46 -12.97
N ASN A 90 -21.02 9.30 -12.35
CA ASN A 90 -21.93 9.24 -11.21
C ASN A 90 -21.36 9.96 -9.97
N GLN A 91 -20.06 9.79 -9.66
CA GLN A 91 -19.41 10.55 -8.58
C GLN A 91 -19.53 12.06 -8.82
N MET A 92 -19.22 12.52 -10.04
CA MET A 92 -19.29 13.93 -10.41
C MET A 92 -20.73 14.49 -10.38
N ASN A 93 -21.70 13.74 -10.87
CA ASN A 93 -23.11 14.13 -10.84
C ASN A 93 -23.64 14.23 -9.40
N TRP A 94 -23.26 13.28 -8.53
CA TRP A 94 -23.65 13.25 -7.12
C TRP A 94 -23.21 14.50 -6.36
N VAL A 95 -21.92 14.86 -6.45
CA VAL A 95 -21.38 16.05 -5.76
C VAL A 95 -21.85 17.36 -6.38
N ASN A 96 -22.08 17.42 -7.70
CA ASN A 96 -22.64 18.61 -8.35
C ASN A 96 -24.11 18.84 -8.00
N ALA A 97 -24.86 17.78 -7.65
CA ALA A 97 -26.20 17.88 -7.07
C ALA A 97 -26.19 18.29 -5.58
N GLY A 98 -25.02 18.57 -5.00
CA GLY A 98 -24.87 19.02 -3.61
C GLY A 98 -24.86 17.90 -2.57
N ASN A 99 -24.72 16.63 -2.98
CA ASN A 99 -24.66 15.51 -2.06
C ASN A 99 -23.20 15.18 -1.67
N PRO A 100 -22.90 14.97 -0.38
CA PRO A 100 -21.56 14.61 0.06
C PRO A 100 -21.22 13.16 -0.29
N ILE A 101 -19.93 12.86 -0.37
CA ILE A 101 -19.42 11.49 -0.22
C ILE A 101 -18.85 11.40 1.19
N ASN A 102 -19.44 10.53 2.01
CA ASN A 102 -19.00 10.21 3.36
C ASN A 102 -19.05 8.69 3.47
N LEU A 103 -17.89 8.04 3.58
CA LEU A 103 -17.79 6.58 3.65
C LEU A 103 -18.41 6.06 4.97
N PRO A 104 -18.90 4.80 5.01
CA PRO A 104 -19.56 4.22 6.18
C PRO A 104 -18.74 4.31 7.46
N LYS A 105 -19.41 4.56 8.59
CA LYS A 105 -18.78 4.64 9.91
C LYS A 105 -19.14 3.43 10.76
N GLY A 106 -18.13 2.79 11.33
CA GLY A 106 -18.33 1.72 12.29
C GLY A 106 -18.94 2.22 13.59
N SER A 107 -19.87 1.45 14.15
CA SER A 107 -20.55 1.75 15.40
C SER A 107 -20.47 0.57 16.37
N ASN A 108 -19.95 0.83 17.56
CA ASN A 108 -19.99 -0.13 18.67
C ASN A 108 -21.43 -0.42 19.16
N THR A 109 -22.43 0.37 18.75
CA THR A 109 -23.83 0.23 19.19
C THR A 109 -24.61 -0.72 18.29
N THR A 110 -24.44 -0.61 16.97
CA THR A 110 -25.10 -1.47 15.97
C THR A 110 -24.30 -2.72 15.65
N GLY A 111 -22.97 -2.69 15.85
CA GLY A 111 -22.04 -3.74 15.44
C GLY A 111 -21.54 -3.60 14.00
N GLU A 112 -21.90 -2.52 13.30
CA GLU A 112 -21.39 -2.20 11.96
C GLU A 112 -19.89 -1.91 12.02
N ILE A 113 -19.12 -2.43 11.05
CA ILE A 113 -17.66 -2.28 11.02
C ILE A 113 -17.27 -0.92 10.45
N GLY A 114 -17.99 -0.42 9.44
CA GLY A 114 -17.66 0.80 8.71
C GLY A 114 -16.53 0.59 7.70
N ALA A 115 -16.21 1.64 6.95
CA ALA A 115 -15.20 1.59 5.91
C ALA A 115 -13.80 1.27 6.48
N MET A 116 -13.14 0.30 5.84
CA MET A 116 -11.75 -0.06 6.14
C MET A 116 -10.99 -0.29 4.84
N GLU A 117 -9.87 0.42 4.68
CA GLU A 117 -8.89 0.11 3.65
C GLU A 117 -7.63 -0.52 4.27
N ILE A 118 -7.03 -1.46 3.53
CA ILE A 118 -5.76 -2.09 3.84
C ILE A 118 -4.82 -1.84 2.67
N LYS A 119 -3.60 -1.37 2.95
CA LYS A 119 -2.50 -1.29 1.98
C LYS A 119 -1.35 -2.18 2.48
N ALA A 120 -0.93 -3.17 1.69
CA ALA A 120 0.05 -4.16 2.15
C ALA A 120 1.24 -4.32 1.19
N ALA A 121 2.40 -4.65 1.77
CA ALA A 121 3.63 -4.98 1.08
C ALA A 121 4.01 -6.44 1.37
N TRP A 122 4.33 -7.17 0.31
CA TRP A 122 4.50 -8.61 0.31
C TRP A 122 5.83 -8.98 -0.33
N MET A 123 6.81 -9.38 0.48
CA MET A 123 8.10 -9.87 -0.02
C MET A 123 7.90 -11.25 -0.64
N GLU A 124 8.41 -11.46 -1.84
CA GLU A 124 8.37 -12.78 -2.46
C GLU A 124 9.37 -13.76 -1.80
N ILE A 125 8.91 -14.96 -1.45
CA ILE A 125 9.70 -16.01 -0.80
C ILE A 125 9.32 -17.34 -1.48
N PRO A 126 9.80 -17.64 -2.70
CA PRO A 126 9.18 -18.68 -3.55
C PRO A 126 9.09 -20.06 -2.90
N SER A 127 10.14 -20.45 -2.18
CA SER A 127 10.24 -21.70 -1.41
C SER A 127 10.55 -21.38 0.06
N PRO A 128 9.53 -21.04 0.87
CA PRO A 128 9.77 -20.61 2.25
C PRO A 128 10.20 -21.80 3.12
N THR A 129 11.31 -21.64 3.84
CA THR A 129 11.77 -22.60 4.84
C THR A 129 10.79 -22.69 6.02
N GLU A 130 10.88 -23.75 6.83
CA GLU A 130 10.08 -23.84 8.06
C GLU A 130 10.35 -22.66 9.03
N SER A 131 11.59 -22.15 9.09
CA SER A 131 11.89 -20.94 9.87
C SER A 131 11.20 -19.69 9.34
N GLN A 132 11.08 -19.54 8.01
CA GLN A 132 10.34 -18.44 7.39
C GLN A 132 8.83 -18.60 7.59
N LYS A 133 8.27 -19.81 7.45
CA LYS A 133 6.85 -20.09 7.74
C LYS A 133 6.47 -19.81 9.19
N ALA A 134 7.38 -20.07 10.14
CA ALA A 134 7.19 -19.77 11.56
C ALA A 134 7.39 -18.28 11.92
N ARG A 135 7.86 -17.44 10.97
CA ARG A 135 8.23 -16.04 11.21
C ARG A 135 7.35 -15.04 10.45
N TYR A 136 7.02 -15.35 9.20
CA TYR A 136 6.22 -14.50 8.31
C TYR A 136 4.78 -14.98 8.19
N LYS A 137 3.82 -14.06 8.06
CA LYS A 137 2.52 -14.41 7.48
C LYS A 137 2.72 -14.73 6.00
N ILE A 138 2.90 -16.01 5.70
CA ILE A 138 2.97 -16.53 4.32
C ILE A 138 1.57 -16.60 3.71
N SER A 139 1.45 -16.25 2.44
CA SER A 139 0.30 -16.52 1.57
C SER A 139 0.77 -17.06 0.22
N GLU A 140 0.02 -18.00 -0.35
CA GLU A 140 0.16 -18.36 -1.76
C GLU A 140 -0.32 -17.21 -2.66
N ALA A 141 0.36 -17.00 -3.78
CA ALA A 141 0.06 -15.94 -4.72
C ALA A 141 0.25 -16.35 -6.17
N VAL A 142 -0.52 -15.70 -7.05
CA VAL A 142 -0.26 -15.60 -8.49
C VAL A 142 0.24 -14.19 -8.75
N VAL A 143 1.42 -14.05 -9.35
CA VAL A 143 2.00 -12.74 -9.67
C VAL A 143 2.09 -12.58 -11.19
N MET A 144 1.75 -11.40 -11.71
CA MET A 144 2.09 -11.02 -13.07
C MET A 144 3.55 -10.60 -13.09
N ASP A 145 4.41 -11.50 -13.58
CA ASP A 145 5.84 -11.27 -13.67
C ASP A 145 6.14 -10.10 -14.64
N PRO A 146 6.79 -9.02 -14.20
CA PRO A 146 6.86 -7.79 -14.98
C PRO A 146 7.83 -7.91 -16.17
N ASN A 147 8.80 -8.82 -16.13
CA ASN A 147 9.74 -9.02 -17.24
C ASN A 147 9.13 -9.94 -18.33
N THR A 148 8.47 -11.02 -17.95
CA THR A 148 7.88 -11.95 -18.93
C THR A 148 6.48 -11.52 -19.39
N GLY A 149 5.74 -10.80 -18.54
CA GLY A 149 4.32 -10.51 -18.72
C GLY A 149 3.44 -11.76 -18.55
N VAL A 150 3.91 -12.75 -17.78
CA VAL A 150 3.24 -14.06 -17.59
C VAL A 150 2.85 -14.24 -16.13
N LEU A 151 1.67 -14.81 -15.90
CA LEU A 151 1.20 -15.18 -14.55
C LEU A 151 1.99 -16.39 -14.04
N ARG A 152 2.58 -16.28 -12.85
CA ARG A 152 3.30 -17.38 -12.19
C ARG A 152 2.91 -17.54 -10.72
N ASN A 153 2.86 -18.79 -10.27
CA ASN A 153 2.62 -19.12 -8.86
C ASN A 153 3.87 -18.88 -8.03
N THR A 154 3.73 -18.31 -6.83
CA THR A 154 4.80 -18.12 -5.84
C THR A 154 4.22 -18.06 -4.43
N ASN A 155 5.10 -17.95 -3.43
CA ASN A 155 4.71 -17.64 -2.06
C ASN A 155 5.21 -16.24 -1.70
N VAL A 156 4.44 -15.52 -0.89
CA VAL A 156 4.81 -14.18 -0.38
C VAL A 156 4.68 -14.11 1.13
N GLY A 157 5.57 -13.36 1.79
CA GLY A 157 5.49 -13.02 3.21
C GLY A 157 5.10 -11.55 3.39
N LEU A 158 4.12 -11.27 4.25
CA LEU A 158 3.73 -9.91 4.59
C LEU A 158 4.90 -9.20 5.30
N ILE A 159 5.30 -8.03 4.80
CA ILE A 159 6.38 -7.21 5.39
C ILE A 159 5.93 -5.80 5.81
N GLY A 160 4.85 -5.26 5.23
CA GLY A 160 4.33 -3.95 5.59
C GLY A 160 2.82 -3.88 5.45
N LEU A 161 2.18 -3.08 6.29
CA LEU A 161 0.73 -3.01 6.39
C LEU A 161 0.29 -1.64 6.90
N HIS A 162 -0.60 -0.96 6.17
CA HIS A 162 -1.49 0.05 6.73
C HIS A 162 -2.88 -0.56 6.87
N ILE A 163 -3.54 -0.22 7.97
CA ILE A 163 -4.97 -0.42 8.16
C ILE A 163 -5.54 0.96 8.49
N ILE A 164 -6.46 1.45 7.67
CA ILE A 164 -7.21 2.66 7.96
C ILE A 164 -8.67 2.29 8.20
N HIS A 165 -9.30 2.91 9.20
CA HIS A 165 -10.64 2.53 9.65
C HIS A 165 -11.47 3.74 10.06
N LYS A 166 -12.68 3.87 9.51
CA LYS A 166 -13.62 4.95 9.82
C LYS A 166 -14.67 4.51 10.84
N THR A 167 -14.86 5.28 11.92
CA THR A 167 -15.84 4.99 12.98
C THR A 167 -16.65 6.23 13.36
N GLU A 168 -17.75 6.08 14.09
CA GLU A 168 -18.52 7.20 14.65
C GLU A 168 -17.68 8.14 15.51
N PHE A 169 -16.71 7.57 16.25
CA PHE A 169 -15.77 8.33 17.09
C PHE A 169 -14.54 8.83 16.33
N GLN A 170 -14.28 8.35 15.11
CA GLN A 170 -13.16 8.77 14.26
C GLN A 170 -13.62 8.90 12.78
N PRO A 171 -14.47 9.89 12.47
CA PRO A 171 -14.89 10.21 11.10
C PRO A 171 -13.74 10.73 10.22
N THR A 172 -12.65 11.26 10.82
CA THR A 172 -11.39 11.59 10.11
C THR A 172 -10.42 10.40 10.01
N TRP A 173 -10.96 9.18 10.16
CA TRP A 173 -10.28 7.89 10.15
C TRP A 173 -9.22 7.68 11.26
N ILE A 174 -9.02 6.41 11.61
CA ILE A 174 -7.87 5.90 12.37
C ILE A 174 -6.84 5.42 11.34
N TRP A 175 -5.56 5.68 11.60
CA TRP A 175 -4.46 5.44 10.66
C TRP A 175 -3.38 4.57 11.32
N ALA A 176 -3.50 3.25 11.24
CA ALA A 176 -2.59 2.32 11.90
C ALA A 176 -1.54 1.75 10.93
N THR A 177 -0.25 1.89 11.29
CA THR A 177 0.87 1.38 10.47
C THR A 177 1.61 0.27 11.21
N PHE A 178 1.82 -0.86 10.54
CA PHE A 178 2.56 -2.01 11.04
C PHE A 178 3.60 -2.50 10.03
N GLU A 179 4.68 -3.10 10.51
CA GLU A 179 5.73 -3.68 9.66
C GLU A 179 6.35 -4.91 10.31
N HIS A 180 7.05 -5.73 9.52
CA HIS A 180 7.82 -6.85 10.05
C HIS A 180 9.14 -6.36 10.67
N VAL A 181 9.51 -6.91 11.83
CA VAL A 181 10.68 -6.43 12.62
C VAL A 181 12.01 -6.52 11.85
N ASP A 182 12.14 -7.50 10.95
CA ASP A 182 13.36 -7.68 10.13
C ASP A 182 13.42 -6.76 8.89
N ASN A 183 12.52 -5.80 8.71
CA ASN A 183 12.46 -5.05 7.45
C ASN A 183 13.75 -4.31 7.11
N ALA A 184 14.19 -3.44 8.01
CA ALA A 184 15.32 -2.54 7.81
C ALA A 184 15.88 -2.07 9.15
N PRO A 185 17.20 -1.85 9.27
CA PRO A 185 17.79 -1.18 10.41
C PRO A 185 17.42 0.31 10.42
N ASP A 186 17.50 0.95 11.59
CA ASP A 186 17.34 2.41 11.68
C ASP A 186 18.53 3.14 11.04
N LEU A 187 18.28 4.32 10.48
CA LEU A 187 19.21 5.09 9.65
C LEU A 187 20.61 5.24 10.30
N TYR A 188 20.61 5.58 11.60
CA TYR A 188 21.80 5.84 12.40
C TYR A 188 22.26 4.64 13.24
N ALA A 189 21.58 3.50 13.15
CA ALA A 189 22.03 2.28 13.80
C ALA A 189 23.13 1.59 12.98
N THR A 190 24.09 0.97 13.68
CA THR A 190 25.00 -0.03 13.10
C THR A 190 24.18 -1.30 12.84
N PRO A 191 23.96 -1.72 11.58
CA PRO A 191 23.12 -2.87 11.29
C PRO A 191 23.76 -4.17 11.79
N SER A 192 22.96 -5.03 12.41
CA SER A 192 23.39 -6.35 12.88
C SER A 192 22.31 -7.38 12.56
N GLY A 193 22.70 -8.51 11.96
CA GLY A 193 21.79 -9.56 11.53
C GLY A 193 21.29 -9.40 10.09
N GLU A 194 20.31 -10.22 9.74
CA GLU A 194 19.70 -10.27 8.42
C GLU A 194 18.46 -9.37 8.37
N TYR A 195 18.24 -8.71 7.23
CA TYR A 195 17.07 -7.85 7.01
C TYR A 195 16.44 -8.15 5.65
N ASN A 196 15.14 -7.88 5.51
CA ASN A 196 14.39 -8.08 4.27
C ASN A 196 14.77 -7.07 3.19
N LEU A 197 15.09 -5.84 3.58
CA LEU A 197 15.31 -4.70 2.67
C LEU A 197 16.70 -4.07 2.82
N TYR A 198 17.62 -4.73 3.52
CA TYR A 198 18.99 -4.28 3.74
C TYR A 198 19.95 -5.48 3.75
N SER A 199 21.21 -5.29 3.38
CA SER A 199 22.26 -6.30 3.59
C SER A 199 23.60 -5.67 3.92
N THR A 200 24.20 -6.16 4.99
CA THR A 200 25.59 -5.86 5.39
C THR A 200 26.63 -6.46 4.43
N SER A 201 26.24 -7.42 3.59
CA SER A 201 27.07 -8.06 2.54
C SER A 201 26.64 -7.66 1.12
N CYS A 202 25.95 -6.53 0.98
CA CYS A 202 25.56 -5.99 -0.32
C CYS A 202 26.79 -5.82 -1.25
N THR A 203 26.61 -6.14 -2.53
CA THR A 203 27.60 -5.90 -3.59
C THR A 203 27.01 -4.96 -4.63
N SER A 204 27.67 -3.82 -4.86
CA SER A 204 27.20 -2.82 -5.83
C SER A 204 27.15 -3.39 -7.24
N LYS A 205 26.06 -3.14 -7.96
CA LYS A 205 25.74 -3.81 -9.23
C LYS A 205 25.69 -2.79 -10.38
N THR A 206 26.50 -3.03 -11.41
CA THR A 206 26.46 -2.28 -12.68
C THR A 206 25.54 -2.98 -13.67
N MET A 207 24.61 -2.24 -14.29
CA MET A 207 23.65 -2.77 -15.25
C MET A 207 23.53 -1.86 -16.48
N ASN A 208 23.41 -2.45 -17.66
CA ASN A 208 23.05 -1.72 -18.88
C ASN A 208 21.53 -1.72 -19.02
N ILE A 209 20.95 -0.53 -19.10
CA ILE A 209 19.51 -0.29 -19.13
C ILE A 209 19.14 0.25 -20.52
N PRO A 210 18.33 -0.49 -21.30
CA PRO A 210 17.80 0.02 -22.56
C PRO A 210 16.95 1.27 -22.38
N ALA A 211 16.92 2.15 -23.39
CA ALA A 211 16.21 3.42 -23.41
C ALA A 211 14.77 3.34 -22.88
N LYS A 212 14.02 2.31 -23.29
CA LYS A 212 12.64 2.00 -22.89
C LYS A 212 12.42 1.92 -21.37
N TYR A 213 13.44 1.51 -20.61
CA TYR A 213 13.37 1.31 -19.16
C TYR A 213 14.13 2.40 -18.37
N SER A 214 14.82 3.29 -19.07
CA SER A 214 15.58 4.39 -18.47
C SER A 214 14.67 5.61 -18.21
N ALA A 215 14.90 6.33 -17.10
CA ALA A 215 14.23 7.61 -16.87
C ALA A 215 14.63 8.72 -17.86
N SER A 216 15.75 8.55 -18.59
CA SER A 216 16.27 9.49 -19.57
C SER A 216 15.79 9.25 -21.01
N GLY A 217 15.08 8.15 -21.27
CA GLY A 217 14.73 7.70 -22.62
C GLY A 217 15.93 7.34 -23.51
N LYS A 218 17.08 6.97 -22.92
CA LYS A 218 18.33 6.64 -23.63
C LYS A 218 19.03 5.44 -23.00
N ASP A 219 19.64 4.60 -23.85
CA ASP A 219 20.51 3.52 -23.38
C ASP A 219 21.58 4.08 -22.44
N THR A 220 21.69 3.47 -21.26
CA THR A 220 22.54 4.00 -20.17
C THR A 220 23.08 2.87 -19.29
N THR A 221 24.23 3.11 -18.67
CA THR A 221 24.79 2.21 -17.66
C THR A 221 24.51 2.82 -16.29
N VAL A 222 23.82 2.06 -15.43
CA VAL A 222 23.48 2.47 -14.06
C VAL A 222 24.31 1.66 -13.06
N VAL A 223 24.62 2.27 -11.92
CA VAL A 223 25.25 1.61 -10.78
C VAL A 223 24.31 1.68 -9.60
N ILE A 224 23.87 0.53 -9.12
CA ILE A 224 23.11 0.41 -7.87
C ILE A 224 24.14 0.22 -6.76
N ASN A 225 24.42 1.29 -6.02
CA ASN A 225 25.41 1.30 -4.95
C ASN A 225 24.77 0.86 -3.62
N CYS A 226 25.48 0.05 -2.84
CA CYS A 226 25.10 -0.33 -1.48
C CYS A 226 25.03 0.86 -0.50
N ASP A 227 25.71 1.96 -0.79
CA ASP A 227 25.59 3.20 0.00
C ASP A 227 24.33 4.02 -0.37
N SER A 228 23.61 3.67 -1.43
CA SER A 228 22.38 4.36 -1.88
C SER A 228 21.16 3.98 -1.02
N ILE A 229 21.17 4.43 0.22
CA ILE A 229 20.10 4.19 1.20
C ILE A 229 18.82 4.95 0.84
N ASN A 230 17.70 4.24 0.75
CA ASN A 230 16.36 4.79 0.47
C ASN A 230 16.26 5.55 -0.86
N VAL A 231 17.08 5.20 -1.84
CA VAL A 231 17.07 5.82 -3.18
C VAL A 231 16.16 5.01 -4.11
N SER A 232 15.34 5.71 -4.89
CA SER A 232 14.53 5.11 -5.96
C SER A 232 15.40 4.32 -6.95
N PRO A 233 14.92 3.17 -7.44
CA PRO A 233 15.65 2.41 -8.44
C PRO A 233 15.88 3.21 -9.74
N PRO A 234 16.99 2.98 -10.45
CA PRO A 234 17.39 3.78 -11.61
C PRO A 234 16.74 3.37 -12.95
N TYR A 235 15.83 2.39 -12.95
CA TYR A 235 15.12 1.90 -14.14
C TYR A 235 13.72 1.41 -13.82
N TYR A 236 12.81 1.47 -14.80
CA TYR A 236 11.46 0.90 -14.74
C TYR A 236 11.46 -0.60 -15.02
N LEU A 237 10.53 -1.33 -14.41
CA LEU A 237 10.25 -2.72 -14.77
C LEU A 237 9.30 -2.77 -15.98
N GLY A 238 9.35 -3.85 -16.75
CA GLY A 238 8.42 -4.06 -17.86
C GLY A 238 8.89 -5.15 -18.82
N LYS A 239 7.98 -5.56 -19.71
CA LYS A 239 8.13 -6.79 -20.49
C LYS A 239 9.36 -6.76 -21.42
N GLY A 240 10.28 -7.70 -21.22
CA GLY A 240 11.58 -7.80 -21.90
C GLY A 240 12.58 -6.78 -21.35
N GLY A 241 12.62 -6.60 -20.04
CA GLY A 241 13.36 -5.55 -19.34
C GLY A 241 14.31 -6.08 -18.26
N PRO A 242 14.98 -5.18 -17.52
CA PRO A 242 15.79 -5.56 -16.37
C PRO A 242 14.93 -6.11 -15.22
N GLU A 243 15.38 -7.22 -14.62
CA GLU A 243 14.77 -7.77 -13.40
C GLU A 243 14.96 -6.84 -12.19
N PRO A 244 14.06 -6.89 -11.18
CA PRO A 244 14.33 -6.32 -9.87
C PRO A 244 15.65 -6.83 -9.29
N THR A 245 16.33 -5.99 -8.50
CA THR A 245 17.57 -6.36 -7.80
C THR A 245 17.56 -5.76 -6.41
N GLN A 246 18.30 -6.35 -5.47
CA GLN A 246 18.36 -5.82 -4.11
C GLN A 246 18.63 -4.29 -4.08
N LEU A 247 17.81 -3.56 -3.31
CA LEU A 247 18.07 -2.18 -2.91
C LEU A 247 18.43 -2.13 -1.41
N GLN A 248 18.86 -0.96 -0.93
CA GLN A 248 19.22 -0.75 0.49
C GLN A 248 18.25 0.24 1.14
N VAL A 249 17.57 -0.24 2.19
CA VAL A 249 16.60 0.53 2.97
C VAL A 249 17.11 0.69 4.40
N LYS A 250 16.94 1.89 4.95
CA LYS A 250 17.00 2.13 6.39
C LYS A 250 15.80 2.94 6.86
N ARG A 251 15.32 2.69 8.07
CA ARG A 251 14.22 3.46 8.66
C ARG A 251 14.68 4.86 9.05
N VAL A 252 14.09 5.88 8.44
CA VAL A 252 14.48 7.29 8.62
C VAL A 252 13.96 7.87 9.93
N THR A 253 12.74 7.49 10.32
CA THR A 253 12.09 7.92 11.55
C THR A 253 12.03 6.73 12.51
N PRO A 254 12.80 6.71 13.62
CA PRO A 254 12.69 5.66 14.63
C PRO A 254 11.28 5.55 15.20
N LEU A 255 10.93 4.38 15.72
CA LEU A 255 9.64 4.18 16.38
C LEU A 255 9.51 5.06 17.62
N ASP A 256 8.30 5.57 17.89
CA ASP A 256 8.05 6.29 19.14
C ASP A 256 8.19 5.38 20.36
N ASN A 257 8.63 5.94 21.49
CA ASN A 257 8.78 5.18 22.73
C ASN A 257 7.48 4.51 23.20
N SER A 258 6.32 5.13 22.93
CA SER A 258 5.01 4.55 23.22
C SER A 258 4.74 3.32 22.35
N SER A 259 4.96 3.41 21.03
CA SER A 259 4.90 2.26 20.11
C SER A 259 5.86 1.15 20.54
N VAL A 260 7.09 1.46 20.94
CA VAL A 260 8.06 0.47 21.46
C VAL A 260 7.53 -0.24 22.71
N GLN A 261 6.94 0.47 23.67
CA GLN A 261 6.35 -0.12 24.88
C GLN A 261 5.12 -0.99 24.57
N VAL A 262 4.25 -0.55 23.66
CA VAL A 262 3.10 -1.32 23.16
C VAL A 262 3.59 -2.60 22.47
N ASN A 263 4.57 -2.51 21.57
CA ASN A 263 5.16 -3.65 20.88
C ASN A 263 5.75 -4.67 21.85
N GLN A 264 6.58 -4.24 22.81
CA GLN A 264 7.13 -5.13 23.83
C GLN A 264 6.03 -5.87 24.61
N THR A 265 4.97 -5.16 25.00
CA THR A 265 3.85 -5.71 25.77
C THR A 265 3.05 -6.73 24.94
N VAL A 266 2.66 -6.36 23.72
CA VAL A 266 1.84 -7.19 22.82
C VAL A 266 2.62 -8.39 22.30
N GLN A 267 3.87 -8.22 21.86
CA GLN A 267 4.71 -9.33 21.38
C GLN A 267 5.02 -10.32 22.51
N ALA A 268 5.26 -9.86 23.74
CA ALA A 268 5.42 -10.74 24.90
C ALA A 268 4.13 -11.52 25.22
N ALA A 269 2.96 -10.88 25.11
CA ALA A 269 1.67 -11.54 25.29
C ALA A 269 1.40 -12.59 24.18
N ILE A 270 1.62 -12.24 22.90
CA ILE A 270 1.49 -13.18 21.78
C ILE A 270 2.44 -14.35 21.96
N LYS A 271 3.72 -14.11 22.27
CA LYS A 271 4.70 -15.19 22.50
C LYS A 271 4.31 -16.11 23.68
N LYS A 272 3.67 -15.58 24.72
CA LYS A 272 3.23 -16.34 25.89
C LYS A 272 1.98 -17.19 25.61
N TYR A 273 0.96 -16.63 24.96
CA TYR A 273 -0.36 -17.27 24.82
C TYR A 273 -0.56 -17.94 23.45
N TYR A 274 0.18 -17.50 22.43
CA TYR A 274 0.13 -17.98 21.05
C TYR A 274 1.55 -18.13 20.48
N PRO A 275 2.42 -18.99 21.06
CA PRO A 275 3.84 -19.07 20.72
C PRO A 275 4.14 -19.36 19.24
N ASN A 276 3.21 -20.00 18.53
CA ASN A 276 3.30 -20.30 17.10
C ASN A 276 2.74 -19.17 16.19
N SER A 277 2.26 -18.07 16.77
CA SER A 277 1.74 -16.93 16.01
C SER A 277 2.88 -16.10 15.44
N VAL A 278 2.89 -15.96 14.12
CA VAL A 278 3.84 -15.11 13.37
C VAL A 278 3.73 -13.64 13.76
N TYR A 279 2.59 -13.20 14.30
CA TYR A 279 2.35 -11.80 14.67
C TYR A 279 3.23 -11.29 15.82
N GLN A 280 3.98 -12.15 16.52
CA GLN A 280 5.04 -11.72 17.44
C GLN A 280 6.25 -11.08 16.75
N TYR A 281 6.38 -11.22 15.42
CA TYR A 281 7.44 -10.64 14.59
C TYR A 281 6.97 -9.42 13.77
N TYR A 282 5.79 -8.89 14.09
CA TYR A 282 5.27 -7.65 13.54
C TYR A 282 5.24 -6.58 14.63
N GLN A 283 5.52 -5.35 14.24
CA GLN A 283 5.58 -4.20 15.13
C GLN A 283 4.66 -3.08 14.62
N LEU A 284 3.95 -2.45 15.55
CA LEU A 284 3.30 -1.16 15.35
C LEU A 284 4.38 -0.10 15.12
N VAL A 285 4.26 0.66 14.03
CA VAL A 285 5.03 1.90 13.84
C VAL A 285 4.36 2.99 14.66
N ASP A 286 3.08 3.27 14.38
CA ASP A 286 2.22 4.15 15.16
C ASP A 286 0.74 4.01 14.76
N VAL A 287 -0.15 4.63 15.54
CA VAL A 287 -1.56 4.87 15.18
C VAL A 287 -1.87 6.36 15.25
N ILE A 288 -2.11 6.99 14.10
CA ILE A 288 -2.61 8.38 14.09
C ILE A 288 -4.13 8.37 14.19
N TRP A 289 -4.67 9.22 15.06
CA TRP A 289 -6.10 9.41 15.29
C TRP A 289 -6.35 10.86 15.71
N SER A 290 -7.61 11.30 15.75
CA SER A 290 -7.97 12.66 16.18
C SER A 290 -8.52 12.69 17.59
N SER A 291 -7.94 13.54 18.43
CA SER A 291 -8.49 13.89 19.76
C SER A 291 -9.68 14.87 19.69
N ASN A 292 -9.95 15.46 18.52
CA ASN A 292 -11.08 16.35 18.27
C ASN A 292 -11.53 16.21 16.80
N PRO A 293 -12.14 15.08 16.41
CA PRO A 293 -12.41 14.75 15.02
C PRO A 293 -13.48 15.65 14.41
N ILE A 294 -13.25 16.07 13.16
CA ILE A 294 -14.26 16.79 12.39
C ILE A 294 -15.32 15.80 11.93
N GLN A 295 -16.57 16.05 12.28
CA GLN A 295 -17.71 15.23 11.84
C GLN A 295 -17.93 15.30 10.33
N ASP A 296 -18.68 14.33 9.82
CA ASP A 296 -19.12 14.35 8.43
C ASP A 296 -19.99 15.58 8.12
N SER A 297 -20.02 15.93 6.83
CA SER A 297 -20.69 17.12 6.32
C SER A 297 -21.86 16.69 5.44
N ASP A 298 -23.00 17.35 5.58
CA ASP A 298 -24.16 17.20 4.70
C ASP A 298 -23.95 17.90 3.33
N GLN A 299 -22.76 18.45 3.09
CA GLN A 299 -22.35 19.16 1.88
C GLN A 299 -21.02 18.62 1.34
N PRO A 300 -20.79 18.63 0.00
CA PRO A 300 -19.57 18.12 -0.61
C PRO A 300 -18.32 18.82 -0.07
N LYS A 301 -17.38 18.04 0.46
CA LYS A 301 -16.08 18.54 0.93
C LYS A 301 -15.15 18.77 -0.27
N THR A 302 -14.25 19.75 -0.16
CA THR A 302 -13.18 19.99 -1.15
C THR A 302 -11.81 19.69 -0.56
N VAL A 303 -10.84 19.34 -1.40
CA VAL A 303 -9.45 19.16 -0.96
C VAL A 303 -8.74 20.50 -0.67
N PRO A 304 -7.81 20.57 0.29
CA PRO A 304 -7.52 19.55 1.29
C PRO A 304 -8.66 19.40 2.31
N LEU A 305 -8.98 18.15 2.65
CA LEU A 305 -9.84 17.81 3.77
C LEU A 305 -9.26 18.35 5.07
N LYS A 306 -10.08 19.03 5.87
CA LYS A 306 -9.64 19.58 7.15
C LYS A 306 -9.42 18.45 8.15
N LEU A 307 -8.33 18.57 8.90
CA LEU A 307 -7.98 17.70 10.01
C LEU A 307 -7.72 18.57 11.26
N LEU A 308 -8.16 18.11 12.42
CA LEU A 308 -7.97 18.77 13.71
C LEU A 308 -7.54 17.73 14.74
N GLY A 309 -6.76 18.14 15.74
CA GLY A 309 -6.42 17.29 16.88
C GLY A 309 -5.68 15.98 16.56
N MET A 310 -5.02 15.88 15.39
CA MET A 310 -4.32 14.66 14.98
C MET A 310 -3.13 14.37 15.90
N ASN A 311 -3.09 13.15 16.45
CA ASN A 311 -2.04 12.68 17.34
C ASN A 311 -1.69 11.21 17.02
N PRO A 312 -0.41 10.80 17.15
CA PRO A 312 0.76 11.68 17.28
C PRO A 312 1.03 12.47 15.98
N ASN A 313 1.84 13.52 16.06
CA ASN A 313 2.24 14.36 14.93
C ASN A 313 3.71 14.11 14.53
N ASN A 314 4.05 12.83 14.37
CA ASN A 314 5.33 12.32 13.89
C ASN A 314 5.18 11.79 12.44
N ASN A 315 6.29 11.37 11.85
CA ASN A 315 6.27 10.63 10.58
C ASN A 315 6.08 9.14 10.91
N VAL A 316 5.11 8.50 10.28
CA VAL A 316 4.72 7.10 10.56
C VAL A 316 4.88 6.18 9.35
N ALA A 317 5.57 6.67 8.33
CA ALA A 317 5.85 5.96 7.08
C ALA A 317 6.44 4.56 7.29
N ASN A 318 5.90 3.57 6.58
CA ASN A 318 6.37 2.19 6.62
C ASN A 318 7.61 2.03 5.73
N SER A 319 8.64 1.32 6.20
CA SER A 319 9.92 1.22 5.47
C SER A 319 9.79 0.54 4.10
N SER A 320 8.76 -0.29 3.88
CA SER A 320 8.50 -1.04 2.64
C SER A 320 7.48 -0.37 1.71
N LEU A 321 6.48 0.35 2.26
CA LEU A 321 5.42 1.01 1.49
C LEU A 321 5.82 2.43 1.07
N GLU A 322 6.44 3.21 1.95
CA GLU A 322 6.86 4.60 1.71
C GLU A 322 8.40 4.76 1.77
N THR A 323 9.14 3.73 1.36
CA THR A 323 10.62 3.69 1.39
C THR A 323 11.32 4.97 0.92
N TYR A 324 10.79 5.60 -0.13
CA TYR A 324 11.34 6.79 -0.79
C TYR A 324 10.73 8.11 -0.28
N ALA A 325 9.82 8.03 0.70
CA ALA A 325 9.05 9.14 1.26
C ALA A 325 8.93 9.06 2.80
N GLN A 326 9.90 8.44 3.49
CA GLN A 326 9.81 8.11 4.93
C GLN A 326 9.73 9.30 5.92
N ARG A 327 9.77 10.54 5.41
CA ARG A 327 9.51 11.76 6.19
C ARG A 327 8.07 12.27 5.95
N SER A 328 7.11 11.35 6.06
CA SER A 328 5.68 11.61 5.89
C SER A 328 4.84 10.80 6.88
N LYS A 329 3.57 11.19 6.99
CA LYS A 329 2.48 10.43 7.62
C LYS A 329 1.29 10.32 6.68
N CYS A 330 0.41 9.34 6.91
CA CYS A 330 -0.73 9.02 6.04
C CYS A 330 -1.57 10.26 5.69
N THR A 331 -1.89 11.07 6.71
CA THR A 331 -2.71 12.28 6.56
C THR A 331 -2.09 13.36 5.68
N ASP A 332 -0.76 13.40 5.51
CA ASP A 332 -0.10 14.40 4.66
C ASP A 332 -0.59 14.28 3.21
N CYS A 333 -0.79 13.04 2.74
CA CYS A 333 -1.31 12.74 1.40
C CYS A 333 -2.83 12.56 1.39
N HIS A 334 -3.40 11.77 2.31
CA HIS A 334 -4.83 11.37 2.25
C HIS A 334 -5.80 12.56 2.39
N GLN A 335 -5.39 13.69 2.98
CA GLN A 335 -6.21 14.91 2.95
C GLN A 335 -6.49 15.45 1.53
N TYR A 336 -5.69 15.05 0.54
CA TYR A 336 -5.82 15.43 -0.86
C TYR A 336 -6.52 14.37 -1.72
N SER A 337 -7.14 13.34 -1.13
CA SER A 337 -7.86 12.34 -1.89
C SER A 337 -9.08 12.96 -2.60
N THR A 338 -9.23 12.71 -3.89
CA THR A 338 -10.33 13.24 -4.71
C THR A 338 -11.21 12.15 -5.30
N ILE A 339 -12.40 12.56 -5.70
CA ILE A 339 -13.25 11.77 -6.59
C ILE A 339 -12.63 11.67 -7.99
N ALA A 340 -12.99 10.63 -8.75
CA ALA A 340 -12.54 10.47 -10.13
C ALA A 340 -12.94 11.68 -11.00
N GLY A 341 -12.04 12.08 -11.91
CA GLY A 341 -12.25 13.23 -12.79
C GLY A 341 -12.24 14.61 -12.11
N SER A 342 -11.94 14.70 -10.80
CA SER A 342 -11.88 15.97 -10.07
C SER A 342 -10.53 16.20 -9.39
N ASN A 343 -10.05 17.44 -9.42
CA ASN A 343 -8.99 17.96 -8.55
C ASN A 343 -9.53 18.82 -7.40
N LYS A 344 -10.87 18.91 -7.25
CA LYS A 344 -11.56 19.82 -6.33
C LYS A 344 -12.29 19.05 -5.22
N TYR A 345 -13.16 18.11 -5.59
CA TYR A 345 -14.04 17.44 -4.65
C TYR A 345 -13.36 16.25 -3.99
N ALA A 346 -13.48 16.17 -2.67
CA ALA A 346 -12.80 15.18 -1.86
C ALA A 346 -13.57 13.86 -1.76
N SER A 347 -12.83 12.77 -1.61
CA SER A 347 -13.32 11.39 -1.52
C SER A 347 -13.24 10.80 -0.10
N ASP A 348 -13.46 11.65 0.91
CA ASP A 348 -13.48 11.26 2.33
C ASP A 348 -12.23 10.48 2.81
N PHE A 349 -11.06 10.98 2.40
CA PHE A 349 -9.73 10.42 2.64
C PHE A 349 -9.39 9.11 1.90
N SER A 350 -10.33 8.52 1.14
CA SER A 350 -10.10 7.33 0.31
C SER A 350 -9.52 7.68 -1.06
N PHE A 351 -8.42 7.04 -1.47
CA PHE A 351 -7.95 7.15 -2.86
C PHE A 351 -8.68 6.18 -3.81
N VAL A 352 -9.41 5.19 -3.30
CA VAL A 352 -10.08 4.15 -4.11
C VAL A 352 -11.11 4.77 -5.07
N LEU A 353 -11.82 5.83 -4.64
CA LEU A 353 -12.79 6.52 -5.48
C LEU A 353 -12.15 7.24 -6.69
N SER A 354 -10.91 7.72 -6.58
CA SER A 354 -10.20 8.35 -7.72
C SER A 354 -9.90 7.38 -8.87
N ALA A 355 -9.89 6.07 -8.59
CA ALA A 355 -9.60 5.01 -9.57
C ALA A 355 -10.77 4.68 -10.51
N ALA A 356 -11.97 5.20 -10.24
CA ALA A 356 -13.10 5.05 -11.15
C ALA A 356 -12.83 5.76 -12.48
N SER A 357 -13.46 5.28 -13.55
CA SER A 357 -13.43 5.94 -14.86
C SER A 357 -14.86 6.20 -15.34
N SER A 358 -15.00 7.09 -16.31
CA SER A 358 -16.24 7.20 -17.09
C SER A 358 -16.38 5.99 -18.02
N PRO A 359 -17.59 5.70 -18.54
CA PRO A 359 -17.77 4.82 -19.69
C PRO A 359 -17.06 5.38 -20.91
N THR A 360 -16.53 4.49 -21.76
CA THR A 360 -16.11 4.86 -23.11
C THR A 360 -17.35 5.29 -23.90
N GLN A 361 -17.30 6.47 -24.52
CA GLN A 361 -18.29 6.86 -25.53
C GLN A 361 -17.94 6.15 -26.83
N ASP A 362 -18.88 5.39 -27.37
CA ASP A 362 -18.81 4.71 -28.68
C ASP A 362 -18.93 5.70 -29.86
#